data_AF-A0AB33TFD9-F1
#
_entry.id   AF-A0AB33TFD9-F1
#
_cell.length_a   1.000
_cell.length_b   1.000
_cell.length_c   1.000
_cell.angle_alpha   90.00
_cell.angle_beta   90.00
_cell.angle_gamma   90.00
#
_symmetry.space_group_name_H-M   'P 1'
#
loop_
_entity.id
_entity.type
_entity.pdbx_description
1 polymer ?
#
loop_
_entity_poly.entity_id
_entity_poly.type
_entity_poly.pdbx_seq_one_letter_code
_entity_poly.pdbx_strand_id
1 'polypeptide(L)'
;MAARSHVRGADACGQLQLDVPALSAVPTPRWVVRLALGVGEGAYKNVPMWSGAQRWARIQVPVAYDLRYKAVRHLMPNNGVSRKNVLKVADARARFAEGRTGRHCRPTNATLAKCAGVDKRIVQRASLALRLMGCATEILRGRQRTKAERLASWAMNDRARGWASVWALHTPIPTVDKSRDRNGLWRPVSGNLSPHPRRGSVSVEKVPFQGNLPTENDPQDRAGHGPPTNGGATRHSTNTKTDTQGRFRRVDEKGRLLALRWLSDGKTPAWAGRFTPRGWAALLAAPAAHGWNPADINTMIREWVSVGGNYLPPQPYRPHGLLGAIFKWHGDLSDRPAAAADAQAAAHLAAEQAHTAAYIAELHAPIPAAPEHRAAARAAFVEAERHRKRTW
;
A
#
# COMPACT_ATOMS: atom_id res chain seq x y z
N MET A 1 -16.83 -8.28 -23.34
CA MET A 1 -17.50 -8.96 -22.22
C MET A 1 -17.59 -8.00 -21.05
N ALA A 2 -18.82 -7.69 -20.64
CA ALA A 2 -19.16 -6.70 -19.63
C ALA A 2 -18.91 -7.20 -18.20
N ALA A 3 -18.31 -6.35 -17.37
CA ALA A 3 -18.32 -6.44 -15.91
C ALA A 3 -18.37 -4.99 -15.38
N ARG A 4 -19.56 -4.40 -15.20
CA ARG A 4 -20.42 -4.45 -14.01
C ARG A 4 -19.64 -4.17 -12.71
N SER A 5 -19.65 -2.92 -12.26
CA SER A 5 -19.53 -2.61 -10.85
C SER A 5 -20.85 -2.95 -10.15
N HIS A 6 -20.95 -4.18 -9.66
CA HIS A 6 -21.77 -4.51 -8.51
C HIS A 6 -21.37 -3.51 -7.38
N VAL A 7 -22.27 -2.75 -6.75
CA VAL A 7 -23.36 -3.20 -5.87
C VAL A 7 -23.01 -4.54 -5.20
N ARG A 8 -22.08 -4.48 -4.24
CA ARG A 8 -22.48 -4.92 -2.90
C ARG A 8 -23.24 -3.72 -2.33
N GLY A 9 -24.58 -3.69 -2.32
CA GLY A 9 -25.44 -4.81 -1.91
C GLY A 9 -25.06 -5.09 -0.47
N ALA A 10 -25.93 -4.74 0.46
CA ALA A 10 -25.70 -4.98 1.88
C ALA A 10 -25.18 -6.41 2.10
N ASP A 11 -23.91 -6.57 2.49
CA ASP A 11 -23.43 -7.85 3.02
C ASP A 11 -23.65 -7.81 4.54
N ALA A 12 -24.81 -8.35 4.92
CA ALA A 12 -25.07 -9.30 6.00
C ALA A 12 -24.20 -9.29 7.28
N CYS A 13 -23.88 -8.12 7.84
CA CYS A 13 -23.49 -8.04 9.25
C CYS A 13 -24.04 -6.76 9.91
N GLY A 14 -25.33 -6.81 10.29
CA GLY A 14 -25.83 -6.07 11.45
C GLY A 14 -26.23 -4.60 11.30
N GLN A 15 -26.52 -4.09 10.10
CA GLN A 15 -27.21 -2.79 9.98
C GLN A 15 -28.70 -3.01 9.69
N LEU A 16 -29.50 -2.87 10.75
CA LEU A 16 -30.96 -2.88 10.72
C LEU A 16 -31.46 -2.03 9.53
N GLN A 17 -32.08 -2.69 8.56
CA GLN A 17 -32.94 -2.06 7.56
C GLN A 17 -34.11 -1.44 8.31
N LEU A 18 -34.01 -0.16 8.61
CA LEU A 18 -35.18 0.65 8.90
C LEU A 18 -35.78 1.04 7.54
N ASP A 19 -36.81 0.31 7.14
CA ASP A 19 -37.66 0.65 6.00
C ASP A 19 -38.23 2.06 6.19
N VAL A 20 -37.97 2.96 5.24
CA VAL A 20 -38.64 4.27 5.19
C VAL A 20 -39.01 4.63 3.75
N PRO A 21 -40.31 4.71 3.42
CA PRO A 21 -40.82 5.16 2.14
C PRO A 21 -40.81 6.69 2.08
N ALA A 22 -39.65 7.31 1.83
CA ALA A 22 -39.59 8.77 1.62
C ALA A 22 -38.42 9.25 0.74
N LEU A 23 -37.59 8.35 0.20
CA LEU A 23 -36.34 8.73 -0.49
C LEU A 23 -36.39 8.63 -2.03
N SER A 24 -37.55 8.30 -2.62
CA SER A 24 -37.66 8.06 -4.07
C SER A 24 -37.57 9.33 -4.94
N ALA A 25 -37.64 10.54 -4.36
CA ALA A 25 -37.82 11.77 -5.15
C ALA A 25 -36.60 12.71 -5.24
N VAL A 26 -35.42 12.36 -4.71
CA VAL A 26 -34.23 13.22 -4.88
C VAL A 26 -33.33 12.65 -5.97
N PRO A 27 -33.10 13.36 -7.09
CA PRO A 27 -32.28 12.83 -8.19
C PRO A 27 -30.89 12.46 -7.66
N THR A 28 -30.57 11.18 -7.74
CA THR A 28 -29.23 10.66 -7.43
C THR A 28 -28.22 11.38 -8.33
N PRO A 29 -27.09 11.88 -7.80
CA PRO A 29 -26.11 12.54 -8.63
C PRO A 29 -25.61 11.57 -9.70
N ARG A 30 -25.71 11.96 -10.98
CA ARG A 30 -25.04 11.24 -12.07
C ARG A 30 -23.53 11.39 -11.84
N TRP A 31 -22.87 10.27 -11.53
CA TRP A 31 -21.42 10.23 -11.37
C TRP A 31 -20.76 10.35 -12.74
N VAL A 32 -20.21 11.53 -13.02
CA VAL A 32 -19.40 11.79 -14.21
C VAL A 32 -17.95 11.70 -13.79
N VAL A 33 -17.14 10.92 -14.51
CA VAL A 33 -15.68 10.92 -14.33
C VAL A 33 -15.18 12.32 -14.64
N ARG A 34 -14.73 13.04 -13.62
CA ARG A 34 -14.22 14.41 -13.73
C ARG A 34 -12.78 14.42 -13.29
N LEU A 35 -11.97 15.22 -13.98
CA LEU A 35 -10.66 15.60 -13.50
C LEU A 35 -10.83 16.26 -12.12
N ALA A 36 -9.99 15.90 -11.16
CA ALA A 36 -10.12 16.36 -9.78
C ALA A 36 -8.83 17.00 -9.29
N LEU A 37 -8.96 17.91 -8.31
CA LEU A 37 -7.80 18.50 -7.65
C LEU A 37 -7.02 17.39 -6.91
N GLY A 38 -5.76 17.20 -7.33
CA GLY A 38 -4.80 16.33 -6.65
C GLY A 38 -4.49 16.91 -5.28
N VAL A 39 -4.59 16.07 -4.25
CA VAL A 39 -4.39 16.49 -2.85
C VAL A 39 -2.95 16.25 -2.40
N GLY A 40 -2.19 15.44 -3.14
CA GLY A 40 -0.85 14.97 -2.80
C GLY A 40 -0.87 13.76 -1.86
N GLU A 41 0.16 12.93 -1.92
CA GLU A 41 0.33 11.79 -1.02
C GLU A 41 0.43 12.27 0.43
N GLY A 42 -0.30 11.62 1.35
CA GLY A 42 -0.28 11.97 2.77
C GLY A 42 -1.14 13.17 3.18
N ALA A 43 -1.90 13.81 2.28
CA ALA A 43 -2.75 14.95 2.65
C ALA A 43 -3.87 14.61 3.65
N TYR A 44 -4.26 13.35 3.71
CA TYR A 44 -5.23 12.84 4.69
C TYR A 44 -4.57 12.19 5.92
N LYS A 45 -3.26 12.39 6.11
CA LYS A 45 -2.53 11.89 7.28
C LYS A 45 -3.13 12.51 8.55
N ASN A 46 -3.33 11.69 9.57
CA ASN A 46 -3.95 12.07 10.86
C ASN A 46 -5.42 12.50 10.77
N VAL A 47 -6.08 12.33 9.62
CA VAL A 47 -7.51 12.58 9.49
C VAL A 47 -8.27 11.28 9.75
N PRO A 48 -9.10 11.20 10.81
CA PRO A 48 -9.87 9.99 11.11
C PRO A 48 -10.79 9.63 9.95
N MET A 49 -11.16 8.35 9.85
CA MET A 49 -12.21 7.94 8.91
C MET A 49 -13.58 8.09 9.56
N TRP A 50 -14.61 8.35 8.76
CA TRP A 50 -15.97 8.27 9.29
C TRP A 50 -16.40 6.82 9.56
N SER A 51 -17.47 6.64 10.31
CA SER A 51 -18.08 5.33 10.55
C SER A 51 -19.14 4.96 9.50
N GLY A 52 -19.17 5.66 8.36
CA GLY A 52 -20.18 5.51 7.31
C GLY A 52 -21.16 6.69 7.20
N ALA A 53 -21.69 6.89 5.99
CA ALA A 53 -22.48 8.06 5.60
C ALA A 53 -23.68 8.35 6.52
N GLN A 54 -24.55 7.36 6.73
CA GLN A 54 -25.77 7.53 7.53
C GLN A 54 -25.46 7.78 9.00
N ARG A 55 -24.55 6.99 9.60
CA ARG A 55 -24.14 7.15 11.00
C ARG A 55 -23.49 8.51 11.24
N TRP A 56 -22.66 8.96 10.31
CA TRP A 56 -22.05 10.28 10.39
C TRP A 56 -23.10 11.39 10.33
N ALA A 57 -23.93 11.43 9.28
CA ALA A 57 -24.86 12.55 9.05
C ALA A 57 -26.04 12.58 10.03
N ARG A 58 -26.60 11.42 10.41
CA ARG A 58 -27.85 11.33 11.20
C ARG A 58 -27.64 11.10 12.69
N ILE A 59 -26.47 10.65 13.12
CA ILE A 59 -26.18 10.38 14.54
C ILE A 59 -25.07 11.31 15.02
N GLN A 60 -23.89 11.24 14.40
CA GLN A 60 -22.71 11.93 14.93
C GLN A 60 -22.78 13.45 14.77
N VAL A 61 -23.18 13.96 13.61
CA VAL A 61 -23.35 15.40 13.38
C VAL A 61 -24.40 16.02 14.31
N PRO A 62 -25.62 15.46 14.47
CA PRO A 62 -26.60 16.02 15.41
C PRO A 62 -26.09 15.98 16.85
N VAL A 63 -25.51 14.86 17.31
CA VAL A 63 -24.92 14.77 18.65
C VAL A 63 -23.81 15.81 18.84
N ALA A 64 -22.92 15.99 17.86
CA ALA A 64 -21.87 16.99 17.93
C ALA A 64 -22.42 18.43 17.93
N TYR A 65 -23.51 18.68 17.19
CA TYR A 65 -24.20 19.96 17.20
C TYR A 65 -24.76 20.26 18.59
N ASP A 66 -25.52 19.33 19.15
CA ASP A 66 -26.19 19.52 20.44
C ASP A 66 -25.16 19.71 21.58
N LEU A 67 -24.00 19.04 21.50
CA LEU A 67 -22.94 19.16 22.51
C LEU A 67 -22.02 20.38 22.34
N ARG A 68 -21.66 20.76 21.11
CA ARG A 68 -20.54 21.70 20.84
C ARG A 68 -20.96 23.00 20.21
N TYR A 69 -22.10 23.05 19.52
CA TYR A 69 -22.46 24.20 18.71
C TYR A 69 -22.59 25.49 19.55
N LYS A 70 -23.18 25.40 20.74
CA LYS A 70 -23.30 26.54 21.67
C LYS A 70 -21.92 27.11 22.05
N ALA A 71 -20.95 26.23 22.28
CA ALA A 71 -19.58 26.61 22.59
C ALA A 71 -18.87 27.25 21.39
N VAL A 72 -19.02 26.73 20.17
CA VAL A 72 -18.31 27.29 18.98
C VAL A 72 -19.03 28.46 18.32
N ARG A 73 -20.27 28.78 18.71
CA ARG A 73 -21.09 29.82 18.08
C ARG A 73 -20.43 31.21 18.08
N HIS A 74 -19.67 31.54 19.12
CA HIS A 74 -18.99 32.83 19.21
C HIS A 74 -17.89 33.01 18.15
N LEU A 75 -17.30 31.91 17.67
CA LEU A 75 -16.35 31.91 16.54
C LEU A 75 -17.04 32.12 15.18
N MET A 76 -18.38 32.18 15.17
CA MET A 76 -19.22 32.38 13.98
C MET A 76 -20.04 33.69 14.07
N PRO A 77 -19.41 34.85 14.29
CA PRO A 77 -20.14 36.12 14.43
C PRO A 77 -20.98 36.37 13.19
N ASN A 78 -22.27 36.67 13.38
CA ASN A 78 -23.27 36.90 12.34
C ASN A 78 -23.52 35.73 11.36
N ASN A 79 -22.97 34.53 11.65
CA ASN A 79 -23.00 33.38 10.75
C ASN A 79 -23.62 32.11 11.36
N GLY A 80 -24.39 32.19 12.44
CA GLY A 80 -24.98 31.01 13.09
C GLY A 80 -25.93 30.20 12.19
N VAL A 81 -25.95 28.87 12.29
CA VAL A 81 -26.82 28.00 11.48
C VAL A 81 -27.73 27.18 12.39
N SER A 82 -28.98 26.98 11.96
CA SER A 82 -29.90 26.08 12.65
C SER A 82 -29.49 24.61 12.50
N ARG A 83 -29.78 23.80 13.51
CA ARG A 83 -29.55 22.35 13.51
C ARG A 83 -30.08 21.68 12.24
N LYS A 84 -31.34 21.99 11.87
CA LYS A 84 -32.01 21.46 10.67
C LYS A 84 -31.19 21.71 9.38
N ASN A 85 -30.65 22.90 9.22
CA ASN A 85 -29.88 23.26 8.04
C ASN A 85 -28.50 22.60 8.02
N VAL A 86 -27.85 22.46 9.18
CA VAL A 86 -26.58 21.69 9.28
C VAL A 86 -26.80 20.24 8.86
N LEU A 87 -27.87 19.60 9.33
CA LEU A 87 -28.19 18.21 9.00
C LEU A 87 -28.47 18.02 7.50
N LYS A 88 -29.27 18.91 6.88
CA LYS A 88 -29.51 18.88 5.43
C LYS A 88 -28.21 18.97 4.63
N VAL A 89 -27.31 19.87 5.03
CA VAL A 89 -26.02 20.05 4.35
C VAL A 89 -25.10 18.85 4.59
N ALA A 90 -25.11 18.27 5.80
CA ALA A 90 -24.36 17.06 6.11
C ALA A 90 -24.85 15.87 5.26
N ASP A 91 -26.15 15.61 5.21
CA ASP A 91 -26.73 14.56 4.36
C ASP A 91 -26.35 14.76 2.88
N ALA A 92 -26.41 15.98 2.37
CA ALA A 92 -25.99 16.28 1.01
C ALA A 92 -24.49 16.00 0.80
N ARG A 93 -23.63 16.35 1.76
CA ARG A 93 -22.18 16.09 1.72
C ARG A 93 -21.84 14.61 1.72
N ALA A 94 -22.53 13.84 2.55
CA ALA A 94 -22.30 12.41 2.70
C ALA A 94 -22.51 11.65 1.38
N ARG A 95 -23.38 12.15 0.48
CA ARG A 95 -23.61 11.55 -0.85
C ARG A 95 -22.42 11.68 -1.80
N PHE A 96 -21.53 12.64 -1.60
CA PHE A 96 -20.38 12.90 -2.48
C PHE A 96 -19.05 12.43 -1.88
N ALA A 97 -19.05 11.96 -0.64
CA ALA A 97 -17.87 11.42 0.00
C ALA A 97 -17.70 9.93 -0.35
N GLU A 98 -16.46 9.47 -0.33
CA GLU A 98 -16.13 8.07 -0.55
C GLU A 98 -16.74 7.20 0.56
N GLY A 99 -17.50 6.16 0.19
CA GLY A 99 -18.30 5.36 1.11
C GLY A 99 -17.50 4.76 2.28
N ARG A 100 -16.31 4.23 2.00
CA ARG A 100 -15.48 3.54 3.00
C ARG A 100 -14.77 4.50 3.96
N THR A 101 -14.24 5.61 3.44
CA THR A 101 -13.30 6.46 4.19
C THR A 101 -13.90 7.79 4.65
N GLY A 102 -14.92 8.29 3.93
CA GLY A 102 -15.47 9.63 4.12
C GLY A 102 -14.66 10.74 3.44
N ARG A 103 -13.66 10.36 2.63
CA ARG A 103 -12.73 11.28 1.96
C ARG A 103 -13.23 11.70 0.57
N HIS A 104 -12.44 12.52 -0.11
CA HIS A 104 -12.69 12.98 -1.48
C HIS A 104 -14.06 13.65 -1.68
N CYS A 105 -14.63 14.25 -0.62
CA CYS A 105 -15.87 15.00 -0.73
C CYS A 105 -15.57 16.35 -1.42
N ARG A 106 -15.91 16.43 -2.71
CA ARG A 106 -15.56 17.56 -3.60
C ARG A 106 -16.76 18.30 -4.24
N PRO A 107 -18.00 18.31 -3.68
CA PRO A 107 -19.09 19.03 -4.31
C PRO A 107 -18.89 20.55 -4.18
N THR A 108 -19.31 21.31 -5.20
CA THR A 108 -19.33 22.78 -5.08
C THR A 108 -20.41 23.21 -4.09
N ASN A 109 -20.27 24.40 -3.49
CA ASN A 109 -21.31 24.94 -2.60
C ASN A 109 -22.66 25.10 -3.32
N ALA A 110 -22.66 25.38 -4.63
CA ALA A 110 -23.89 25.47 -5.43
C ALA A 110 -24.53 24.08 -5.62
N THR A 111 -23.73 23.04 -5.85
CA THR A 111 -24.21 21.66 -5.93
C THR A 111 -24.80 21.21 -4.59
N LEU A 112 -24.10 21.49 -3.49
CA LEU A 112 -24.59 21.20 -2.13
C LEU A 112 -25.90 21.94 -1.82
N ALA A 113 -25.98 23.22 -2.18
CA ALA A 113 -27.18 24.04 -2.01
C ALA A 113 -28.38 23.41 -2.74
N LYS A 114 -28.19 23.01 -4.00
CA LYS A 114 -29.22 22.34 -4.80
C LYS A 114 -29.63 20.98 -4.21
N CYS A 115 -28.66 20.16 -3.79
CA CYS A 115 -28.94 18.84 -3.21
C CYS A 115 -29.62 18.91 -1.84
N ALA A 116 -29.29 19.91 -1.02
CA ALA A 116 -29.86 20.11 0.32
C ALA A 116 -31.16 20.93 0.31
N GLY A 117 -31.48 21.61 -0.81
CA GLY A 117 -32.60 22.54 -0.91
C GLY A 117 -32.44 23.74 0.02
N VAL A 118 -31.24 24.34 0.06
CA VAL A 118 -30.90 25.50 0.90
C VAL A 118 -30.06 26.50 0.10
N ASP A 119 -29.97 27.74 0.58
CA ASP A 119 -29.14 28.76 -0.04
C ASP A 119 -27.63 28.49 0.11
N LYS A 120 -26.82 28.99 -0.84
CA LYS A 120 -25.35 28.85 -0.84
C LYS A 120 -24.71 29.43 0.43
N ARG A 121 -25.25 30.53 0.98
CA ARG A 121 -24.78 31.13 2.24
C ARG A 121 -25.03 30.20 3.42
N ILE A 122 -26.12 29.44 3.41
CA ILE A 122 -26.41 28.41 4.44
C ILE A 122 -25.38 27.28 4.35
N VAL A 123 -25.03 26.83 3.14
CA VAL A 123 -23.97 25.81 2.93
C VAL A 123 -22.63 26.27 3.47
N GLN A 124 -22.23 27.52 3.21
CA GLN A 124 -20.98 28.09 3.71
C GLN A 124 -20.95 28.12 5.24
N ARG A 125 -22.02 28.65 5.85
CA ARG A 125 -22.14 28.70 7.31
C ARG A 125 -22.15 27.29 7.92
N ALA A 126 -22.87 26.34 7.32
CA ALA A 126 -22.94 24.96 7.80
C ALA A 126 -21.60 24.23 7.67
N SER A 127 -20.86 24.47 6.58
CA SER A 127 -19.52 23.91 6.37
C SER A 127 -18.53 24.43 7.42
N LEU A 128 -18.64 25.72 7.77
CA LEU A 128 -17.85 26.31 8.86
C LEU A 128 -18.23 25.70 10.21
N ALA A 129 -19.53 25.53 10.50
CA ALA A 129 -19.97 24.87 11.72
C ALA A 129 -19.45 23.43 11.82
N LEU A 130 -19.55 22.63 10.75
CA LEU A 130 -19.04 21.25 10.71
C LEU A 130 -17.53 21.18 10.98
N ARG A 131 -16.77 22.15 10.47
CA ARG A 131 -15.33 22.27 10.73
C ARG A 131 -15.05 22.59 12.20
N LEU A 132 -15.72 23.59 12.77
CA LEU A 132 -15.52 23.98 14.17
C LEU A 132 -15.97 22.91 15.16
N MET A 133 -17.05 22.19 14.86
CA MET A 133 -17.50 21.07 15.68
C MET A 133 -16.60 19.83 15.54
N GLY A 134 -15.62 19.85 14.63
CA GLY A 134 -14.68 18.76 14.40
C GLY A 134 -15.29 17.55 13.67
N CYS A 135 -16.37 17.73 12.92
CA CYS A 135 -17.04 16.67 12.15
C CYS A 135 -16.52 16.54 10.70
N ALA A 136 -15.79 17.55 10.22
CA ALA A 136 -15.21 17.57 8.90
C ALA A 136 -13.95 18.43 8.86
N THR A 137 -12.97 18.03 8.07
CA THR A 137 -11.75 18.79 7.81
C THR A 137 -11.73 19.24 6.35
N GLU A 138 -11.43 20.52 6.14
CA GLU A 138 -11.13 21.06 4.82
C GLU A 138 -9.64 20.81 4.56
N ILE A 139 -9.35 19.85 3.67
CA ILE A 139 -7.97 19.45 3.37
C ILE A 139 -7.33 20.47 2.45
N LEU A 140 -8.04 20.84 1.38
CA LEU A 140 -7.62 21.87 0.45
C LEU A 140 -8.76 22.83 0.19
N ARG A 141 -8.44 24.13 0.27
CA ARG A 141 -9.35 25.18 -0.16
C ARG A 141 -9.45 25.19 -1.68
N GLY A 142 -10.67 25.45 -2.15
CA GLY A 142 -10.91 25.63 -3.58
C GLY A 142 -10.11 26.81 -4.11
N ARG A 143 -9.52 26.65 -5.29
CA ARG A 143 -8.74 27.69 -5.98
C ARG A 143 -9.12 27.76 -7.44
N GLN A 144 -8.74 28.82 -8.13
CA GLN A 144 -8.88 28.89 -9.58
C GLN A 144 -8.01 27.83 -10.27
N ARG A 145 -8.50 27.31 -11.39
CA ARG A 145 -7.75 26.34 -12.20
C ARG A 145 -6.59 27.05 -12.89
N THR A 146 -5.44 26.39 -12.95
CA THR A 146 -4.33 26.85 -13.81
C THR A 146 -4.69 26.66 -15.29
N LYS A 147 -3.94 27.30 -16.21
CA LYS A 147 -4.16 27.13 -17.66
C LYS A 147 -4.08 25.65 -18.07
N ALA A 148 -3.10 24.91 -17.55
CA ALA A 148 -2.93 23.49 -17.81
C ALA A 148 -4.12 22.67 -17.29
N GLU A 149 -4.53 22.89 -16.03
CA GLU A 149 -5.72 22.26 -15.44
C GLU A 149 -6.99 22.56 -16.21
N ARG A 150 -7.12 23.79 -16.74
CA ARG A 150 -8.29 24.20 -17.52
C ARG A 150 -8.34 23.51 -18.87
N LEU A 151 -7.21 23.39 -19.58
CA LEU A 151 -7.12 22.65 -20.83
C LEU A 151 -7.43 21.16 -20.63
N ALA A 152 -6.89 20.55 -19.57
CA ALA A 152 -7.19 19.17 -19.21
C ALA A 152 -8.68 18.97 -18.83
N SER A 153 -9.26 19.90 -18.07
CA SER A 153 -10.69 19.89 -17.73
C SER A 153 -11.56 20.06 -18.97
N TRP A 154 -11.18 20.94 -19.89
CA TRP A 154 -11.88 21.14 -21.16
C TRP A 154 -11.88 19.88 -22.03
N ALA A 155 -10.78 19.13 -22.07
CA ALA A 155 -10.72 17.83 -22.75
C ALA A 155 -11.73 16.82 -22.16
N MET A 156 -12.05 16.94 -20.86
CA MET A 156 -13.06 16.14 -20.14
C MET A 156 -14.45 16.81 -20.13
N ASN A 157 -14.68 17.82 -20.98
CA ASN A 157 -15.92 18.61 -21.05
C ASN A 157 -16.33 19.30 -19.73
N ASP A 158 -15.37 19.55 -18.83
CA ASP A 158 -15.57 20.35 -17.62
C ASP A 158 -15.13 21.80 -17.86
N ARG A 159 -16.14 22.68 -17.96
CA ARG A 159 -15.97 24.12 -18.21
C ARG A 159 -15.90 24.97 -16.94
N ALA A 160 -15.82 24.36 -15.75
CA ALA A 160 -15.76 25.13 -14.51
C ALA A 160 -14.45 25.94 -14.41
N ARG A 161 -14.57 27.15 -13.84
CA ARG A 161 -13.47 28.11 -13.73
C ARG A 161 -12.46 27.75 -12.62
N GLY A 162 -12.94 27.12 -11.54
CA GLY A 162 -12.15 26.80 -10.36
C GLY A 162 -12.47 25.43 -9.77
N TRP A 163 -11.57 24.97 -8.91
CA TRP A 163 -11.73 23.77 -8.10
C TRP A 163 -12.62 24.02 -6.89
N ALA A 164 -13.47 23.04 -6.56
CA ALA A 164 -14.16 22.99 -5.28
C ALA A 164 -13.16 22.67 -4.15
N SER A 165 -13.50 23.05 -2.91
CA SER A 165 -12.71 22.60 -1.76
C SER A 165 -12.84 21.09 -1.56
N VAL A 166 -11.76 20.49 -1.10
CA VAL A 166 -11.68 19.06 -0.81
C VAL A 166 -11.88 18.86 0.68
N TRP A 167 -12.86 18.03 1.03
CA TRP A 167 -13.19 17.75 2.42
C TRP A 167 -13.05 16.27 2.75
N ALA A 168 -12.65 16.02 3.99
CA ALA A 168 -12.74 14.72 4.63
C ALA A 168 -13.79 14.80 5.73
N LEU A 169 -14.78 13.91 5.66
CA LEU A 169 -15.83 13.76 6.66
C LEU A 169 -15.40 12.66 7.62
N HIS A 170 -15.47 12.92 8.92
CA HIS A 170 -14.96 12.00 9.91
C HIS A 170 -15.76 12.05 11.20
N THR A 171 -15.57 11.05 12.05
CA THR A 171 -16.17 11.04 13.38
C THR A 171 -15.70 12.25 14.18
N PRO A 172 -16.57 12.92 14.96
CA PRO A 172 -16.22 14.15 15.67
C PRO A 172 -15.03 13.94 16.60
N ILE A 173 -13.94 14.67 16.38
CA ILE A 173 -12.73 14.59 17.22
C ILE A 173 -13.10 15.11 18.61
N PRO A 174 -13.01 14.32 19.70
CA PRO A 174 -13.34 14.80 21.04
C PRO A 174 -12.46 15.99 21.43
N THR A 175 -13.06 17.07 21.96
CA THR A 175 -12.33 18.29 22.39
C THR A 175 -11.35 17.99 23.52
N VAL A 176 -11.68 17.00 24.35
CA VAL A 176 -10.82 16.40 25.36
C VAL A 176 -10.78 14.91 25.06
N ASP A 177 -9.59 14.36 24.88
CA ASP A 177 -9.40 12.93 24.66
C ASP A 177 -9.73 12.14 25.95
N LYS A 178 -11.00 11.79 26.14
CA LYS A 178 -11.47 10.91 27.21
C LYS A 178 -11.38 9.42 26.83
N SER A 179 -10.62 9.08 25.79
CA SER A 179 -10.39 7.70 25.37
C SER A 179 -9.55 6.90 26.37
N ARG A 180 -8.86 7.58 27.28
CA ARG A 180 -8.19 6.96 28.43
C ARG A 180 -9.21 6.55 29.46
N ASP A 181 -9.33 5.26 29.69
CA ASP A 181 -10.01 4.75 30.87
C ASP A 181 -9.22 5.10 32.16
N ARG A 182 -9.81 4.79 33.33
CA ARG A 182 -9.17 5.01 34.64
C ARG A 182 -7.84 4.25 34.78
N ASN A 183 -7.56 3.29 33.89
CA ASN A 183 -6.39 2.44 33.87
C ASN A 183 -5.36 2.86 32.81
N GLY A 184 -5.58 3.98 32.10
CA GLY A 184 -4.67 4.53 31.10
C GLY A 184 -4.66 3.83 29.74
N LEU A 185 -5.54 2.84 29.50
CA LEU A 185 -5.66 2.18 28.19
C LEU A 185 -6.43 3.05 27.19
N TRP A 186 -5.89 3.09 25.97
CA TRP A 186 -6.44 3.84 24.84
C TRP A 186 -7.62 3.08 24.22
N ARG A 187 -8.86 3.55 24.42
CA ARG A 187 -10.02 3.13 23.61
C ARG A 187 -10.31 4.17 22.53
N PRO A 188 -9.79 4.03 21.29
CA PRO A 188 -9.97 5.03 20.27
C PRO A 188 -11.46 5.29 20.02
N VAL A 189 -11.91 6.53 20.28
CA VAL A 189 -13.29 6.98 20.01
C VAL A 189 -13.62 6.88 18.50
N SER A 190 -12.60 6.99 17.66
CA SER A 190 -12.66 6.71 16.22
C SER A 190 -12.07 5.33 15.95
N GLY A 191 -12.92 4.31 15.82
CA GLY A 191 -12.50 2.91 15.64
C GLY A 191 -11.64 2.62 14.40
N ASN A 192 -11.56 3.55 13.45
CA ASN A 192 -10.81 3.39 12.20
C ASN A 192 -9.96 4.65 11.94
N LEU A 193 -8.71 4.66 12.42
CA LEU A 193 -7.70 5.59 11.91
C LEU A 193 -7.24 5.14 10.52
N SER A 194 -6.80 6.08 9.70
CA SER A 194 -6.16 5.72 8.42
C SER A 194 -4.97 4.81 8.63
N PRO A 195 -4.65 3.92 7.67
CA PRO A 195 -3.41 3.15 7.71
C PRO A 195 -2.23 4.12 7.85
N HIS A 196 -1.61 4.14 9.02
CA HIS A 196 -0.35 4.82 9.20
C HIS A 196 0.68 4.04 8.39
N PRO A 197 1.64 4.71 7.70
CA PRO A 197 2.76 3.98 7.13
C PRO A 197 3.41 3.17 8.26
N ARG A 198 3.67 1.88 8.02
CA ARG A 198 4.17 0.90 9.00
C ARG A 198 5.56 1.23 9.60
N ARG A 199 6.07 2.45 9.38
CA ARG A 199 7.42 2.89 9.73
C ARG A 199 7.41 4.34 10.23
N GLY A 200 8.03 4.56 11.39
CA GLY A 200 8.11 5.85 12.08
C GLY A 200 8.90 6.91 11.30
N SER A 201 8.56 8.18 11.57
CA SER A 201 9.00 9.40 10.89
C SER A 201 10.45 9.80 11.17
N VAL A 202 11.41 8.89 11.01
CA VAL A 202 12.86 9.19 11.15
C VAL A 202 13.70 8.69 9.97
N SER A 203 13.06 8.24 8.89
CA SER A 203 13.75 7.95 7.63
C SER A 203 13.17 8.84 6.53
N VAL A 204 13.84 9.97 6.30
CA VAL A 204 13.56 10.84 5.15
C VAL A 204 14.08 10.12 3.91
N GLU A 205 13.26 9.28 3.28
CA GLU A 205 13.45 8.99 1.87
C GLU A 205 13.12 10.26 1.08
N LYS A 206 14.01 10.64 0.15
CA LYS A 206 13.80 11.74 -0.78
C LYS A 206 12.60 11.39 -1.66
N VAL A 207 11.43 11.89 -1.30
CA VAL A 207 10.25 11.84 -2.18
C VAL A 207 10.63 12.60 -3.46
N PRO A 208 10.60 11.98 -4.65
CA PRO A 208 10.90 12.69 -5.88
C PRO A 208 9.87 13.79 -6.11
N PHE A 209 10.34 14.95 -6.57
CA PHE A 209 9.55 16.17 -6.82
C PHE A 209 8.29 15.95 -7.70
N GLN A 210 8.21 14.84 -8.44
CA GLN A 210 7.04 14.46 -9.22
C GLN A 210 5.78 14.16 -8.37
N GLY A 211 5.94 13.65 -7.13
CA GLY A 211 4.85 13.35 -6.19
C GLY A 211 4.06 14.56 -5.68
N ASN A 212 4.55 15.77 -5.97
CA ASN A 212 3.99 17.04 -5.52
C ASN A 212 3.47 17.90 -6.67
N LEU A 213 3.28 17.31 -7.86
CA LEU A 213 2.69 18.03 -8.98
C LEU A 213 1.22 18.33 -8.65
N PRO A 214 0.73 19.58 -8.83
CA PRO A 214 -0.66 19.96 -8.52
C PRO A 214 -1.74 19.27 -9.36
N THR A 215 -1.32 18.41 -10.28
CA THR A 215 -2.13 17.64 -11.21
C THR A 215 -1.53 16.25 -11.36
N GLU A 216 -1.64 15.43 -10.32
CA GLU A 216 -1.42 13.99 -10.48
C GLU A 216 -2.70 13.32 -10.97
N ASN A 217 -2.53 12.46 -11.98
CA ASN A 217 -3.45 11.37 -12.25
C ASN A 217 -3.28 10.37 -11.10
N ASP A 218 -3.97 10.63 -9.99
CA ASP A 218 -4.07 9.72 -8.85
C ASP A 218 -4.50 8.34 -9.39
N PRO A 219 -3.61 7.32 -9.36
CA PRO A 219 -3.93 6.03 -9.93
C PRO A 219 -4.94 5.37 -8.99
N GLN A 220 -6.22 5.46 -9.34
CA GLN A 220 -7.21 4.54 -8.80
C GLN A 220 -6.69 3.13 -9.07
N ASP A 221 -6.37 2.41 -8.00
CA ASP A 221 -5.88 1.04 -8.04
C ASP A 221 -6.71 0.21 -9.03
N ARG A 222 -6.05 -0.19 -10.12
CA ARG A 222 -6.50 -1.10 -11.18
C ARG A 222 -7.83 -0.76 -11.86
N ALA A 223 -7.73 -0.02 -12.96
CA ALA A 223 -8.53 -0.29 -14.16
C ALA A 223 -7.69 0.05 -15.40
N GLY A 224 -7.35 -0.96 -16.18
CA GLY A 224 -6.89 -0.75 -17.55
C GLY A 224 -7.97 -0.03 -18.36
N HIS A 225 -7.52 0.79 -19.31
CA HIS A 225 -8.26 1.72 -20.17
C HIS A 225 -8.40 3.14 -19.60
N GLY A 226 -7.59 4.04 -20.17
CA GLY A 226 -7.82 5.48 -20.06
C GLY A 226 -9.20 5.86 -20.58
N PRO A 227 -9.78 6.96 -20.06
CA PRO A 227 -11.15 7.35 -20.37
C PRO A 227 -11.31 7.71 -21.87
N PRO A 228 -12.49 7.45 -22.46
CA PRO A 228 -12.75 7.81 -23.85
C PRO A 228 -12.75 9.33 -23.99
N THR A 229 -11.74 9.86 -24.69
CA THR A 229 -11.72 11.24 -25.14
C THR A 229 -12.70 11.40 -26.29
N ASN A 230 -13.43 12.52 -26.34
CA ASN A 230 -14.21 12.85 -27.53
C ASN A 230 -13.23 13.06 -28.69
N GLY A 231 -13.32 12.20 -29.70
CA GLY A 231 -12.49 12.24 -30.90
C GLY A 231 -12.51 13.62 -31.55
N GLY A 232 -11.45 14.40 -31.30
CA GLY A 232 -11.09 15.53 -32.13
C GLY A 232 -10.46 15.02 -33.42
N ALA A 233 -10.69 15.75 -34.52
CA ALA A 233 -10.28 15.39 -35.88
C ALA A 233 -8.90 14.72 -35.94
N THR A 234 -8.86 13.52 -36.49
CA THR A 234 -7.64 12.77 -36.84
C THR A 234 -6.76 13.65 -37.70
N ARG A 235 -5.77 14.31 -37.09
CA ARG A 235 -4.64 14.81 -37.85
C ARG A 235 -3.85 13.60 -38.30
N HIS A 236 -3.75 13.42 -39.61
CA HIS A 236 -2.88 12.44 -40.23
C HIS A 236 -1.44 12.72 -39.77
N SER A 237 -0.97 11.96 -38.78
CA SER A 237 0.46 11.82 -38.54
C SER A 237 0.95 10.79 -39.55
N THR A 238 1.41 11.25 -40.70
CA THR A 238 2.30 10.51 -41.62
C THR A 238 3.68 10.36 -40.99
N ASN A 239 3.71 9.79 -39.80
CA ASN A 239 4.89 9.24 -39.19
C ASN A 239 4.45 7.97 -38.49
N THR A 240 4.42 6.90 -39.26
CA THR A 240 4.30 5.52 -38.79
C THR A 240 5.61 5.14 -38.08
N LYS A 241 5.96 5.87 -37.01
CA LYS A 241 6.72 5.23 -35.94
C LYS A 241 5.69 4.41 -35.21
N THR A 242 5.72 3.12 -35.48
CA THR A 242 5.05 2.07 -34.72
C THR A 242 5.21 2.35 -33.24
N ASP A 243 4.24 3.06 -32.67
CA ASP A 243 4.08 3.25 -31.25
C ASP A 243 3.71 1.87 -30.72
N THR A 244 4.76 1.10 -30.49
CA THR A 244 4.69 -0.21 -29.88
C THR A 244 4.27 0.10 -28.47
N GLN A 245 2.95 0.14 -28.25
CA GLN A 245 2.33 0.18 -26.93
C GLN A 245 3.20 -0.68 -26.05
N GLY A 246 3.85 -0.04 -25.07
CA GLY A 246 4.70 -0.70 -24.10
C GLY A 246 3.82 -1.65 -23.30
N ARG A 247 3.54 -2.83 -23.87
CA ARG A 247 3.09 -4.01 -23.15
C ARG A 247 4.05 -4.06 -21.99
N PHE A 248 3.55 -3.86 -20.77
CA PHE A 248 4.31 -4.08 -19.55
C PHE A 248 5.06 -5.39 -19.78
N ARG A 249 6.37 -5.32 -20.05
CA ARG A 249 7.16 -6.52 -20.32
C ARG A 249 6.94 -7.37 -19.08
N ARG A 250 6.39 -8.57 -19.28
CA ARG A 250 6.24 -9.53 -18.18
C ARG A 250 7.63 -9.61 -17.56
N VAL A 251 7.72 -9.22 -16.29
CA VAL A 251 8.99 -9.22 -15.59
C VAL A 251 9.39 -10.68 -15.48
N ASP A 252 10.58 -11.00 -15.92
CA ASP A 252 11.11 -12.35 -15.77
C ASP A 252 11.25 -12.64 -14.28
N GLU A 253 10.43 -13.58 -13.81
CA GLU A 253 10.38 -13.94 -12.40
C GLU A 253 11.67 -14.63 -11.95
N LYS A 254 12.31 -15.40 -12.83
CA LYS A 254 13.60 -16.05 -12.52
C LYS A 254 14.69 -14.99 -12.33
N GLY A 255 14.76 -14.02 -13.25
CA GLY A 255 15.67 -12.88 -13.14
C GLY A 255 15.39 -12.02 -11.91
N ARG A 256 14.10 -11.82 -11.55
CA ARG A 256 13.70 -11.08 -10.34
C ARG A 256 14.12 -11.79 -9.05
N LEU A 257 13.98 -13.11 -8.96
CA LEU A 257 14.39 -13.89 -7.80
C LEU A 257 15.91 -13.91 -7.63
N LEU A 258 16.66 -14.02 -8.74
CA LEU A 258 18.12 -13.89 -8.70
C LEU A 258 18.54 -12.49 -8.23
N ALA A 259 17.89 -11.44 -8.74
CA ALA A 259 18.13 -10.07 -8.29
C ALA A 259 17.84 -9.88 -6.79
N LEU A 260 16.74 -10.45 -6.29
CA LEU A 260 16.39 -10.41 -4.87
C LEU A 260 17.49 -11.06 -4.01
N ARG A 261 17.92 -12.27 -4.38
CA ARG A 261 18.96 -13.01 -3.66
C ARG A 261 20.31 -12.30 -3.70
N TRP A 262 20.66 -11.73 -4.85
CA TRP A 262 21.89 -10.97 -5.03
C TRP A 262 21.88 -9.68 -4.21
N LEU A 263 20.79 -8.91 -4.21
CA LEU A 263 20.70 -7.70 -3.40
C LEU A 263 20.66 -7.98 -1.88
N SER A 264 20.21 -9.17 -1.47
CA SER A 264 20.31 -9.61 -0.07
C SER A 264 21.68 -10.18 0.30
N ASP A 265 22.54 -10.45 -0.68
CA ASP A 265 23.89 -10.97 -0.42
C ASP A 265 24.78 -9.85 0.13
N GLY A 266 25.48 -10.13 1.24
CA GLY A 266 26.31 -9.14 1.94
C GLY A 266 27.56 -8.73 1.15
N LYS A 267 27.87 -9.42 0.04
CA LYS A 267 29.02 -9.15 -0.84
C LYS A 267 28.68 -8.27 -2.04
N THR A 268 27.44 -7.80 -2.15
CA THR A 268 26.96 -7.04 -3.30
C THR A 268 27.40 -5.58 -3.25
N PRO A 269 27.89 -4.99 -4.37
CA PRO A 269 28.32 -3.59 -4.38
C PRO A 269 27.21 -2.61 -3.98
N ALA A 270 27.55 -1.61 -3.18
CA ALA A 270 26.59 -0.64 -2.63
C ALA A 270 25.78 0.12 -3.72
N TRP A 271 26.35 0.29 -4.91
CA TRP A 271 25.64 0.94 -6.01
C TRP A 271 24.49 0.09 -6.58
N ALA A 272 24.53 -1.23 -6.45
CA ALA A 272 23.48 -2.12 -6.96
C ALA A 272 22.20 -2.01 -6.13
N GLY A 273 22.34 -1.78 -4.82
CA GLY A 273 21.23 -1.58 -3.86
C GLY A 273 20.37 -0.33 -4.10
N ARG A 274 20.81 0.59 -4.97
CA ARG A 274 20.03 1.80 -5.33
C ARG A 274 18.83 1.50 -6.23
N PHE A 275 18.79 0.31 -6.84
CA PHE A 275 17.74 -0.08 -7.76
C PHE A 275 16.93 -1.26 -7.21
N THR A 276 15.67 -1.30 -7.60
CA THR A 276 14.77 -2.38 -7.17
C THR A 276 15.14 -3.69 -7.86
N PRO A 277 14.86 -4.87 -7.25
CA PRO A 277 15.05 -6.17 -7.89
C PRO A 277 14.31 -6.28 -9.24
N ARG A 278 13.20 -5.55 -9.39
CA ARG A 278 12.44 -5.47 -10.65
C ARG A 278 13.20 -4.74 -11.76
N GLY A 279 14.05 -3.75 -11.43
CA GLY A 279 14.91 -3.05 -12.39
C GLY A 279 16.01 -3.96 -12.95
N TRP A 280 16.55 -4.84 -12.12
CA TRP A 280 17.58 -5.81 -12.49
C TRP A 280 17.05 -7.04 -13.24
N ALA A 281 15.76 -7.35 -13.09
CA ALA A 281 15.17 -8.61 -13.57
C ALA A 281 15.38 -8.90 -15.05
N ALA A 282 15.31 -7.88 -15.92
CA ALA A 282 15.49 -8.09 -17.36
C ALA A 282 16.94 -8.43 -17.74
N LEU A 283 17.90 -7.89 -16.99
CA LEU A 283 19.32 -8.08 -17.26
C LEU A 283 19.81 -9.43 -16.67
N LEU A 284 19.26 -9.82 -15.53
CA LEU A 284 19.56 -11.09 -14.87
C LEU A 284 18.71 -12.28 -15.36
N ALA A 285 17.79 -12.07 -16.30
CA ALA A 285 16.93 -13.10 -16.87
C ALA A 285 17.73 -14.25 -17.53
N ALA A 286 18.66 -13.90 -18.43
CA ALA A 286 19.49 -14.89 -19.12
C ALA A 286 20.44 -15.64 -18.16
N PRO A 287 21.22 -14.98 -17.28
CA PRO A 287 22.00 -15.66 -16.25
C PRO A 287 21.16 -16.58 -15.35
N ALA A 288 19.97 -16.12 -14.93
CA ALA A 288 19.08 -16.95 -14.12
C ALA A 288 18.55 -18.19 -14.86
N ALA A 289 18.40 -18.12 -16.19
CA ALA A 289 18.03 -19.29 -17.00
C ALA A 289 19.14 -20.34 -17.03
N HIS A 290 20.41 -19.93 -16.96
CA HIS A 290 21.59 -20.79 -16.82
C HIS A 290 21.88 -21.21 -15.37
N GLY A 291 20.99 -20.90 -14.42
CA GLY A 291 21.14 -21.35 -13.04
C GLY A 291 22.20 -20.60 -12.24
N TRP A 292 22.53 -19.37 -12.62
CA TRP A 292 23.45 -18.53 -11.87
C TRP A 292 22.93 -18.20 -10.47
N ASN A 293 23.85 -18.06 -9.53
CA ASN A 293 23.65 -17.66 -8.15
C ASN A 293 24.22 -16.24 -7.89
N PRO A 294 23.95 -15.65 -6.71
CA PRO A 294 24.54 -14.36 -6.33
C PRO A 294 26.07 -14.30 -6.33
N ALA A 295 26.73 -15.40 -5.95
CA ALA A 295 28.18 -15.48 -5.88
C ALA A 295 28.81 -15.41 -7.28
N ASP A 296 28.19 -15.99 -8.30
CA ASP A 296 28.63 -15.91 -9.69
C ASP A 296 28.66 -14.46 -10.18
N ILE A 297 27.61 -13.70 -9.88
CA ILE A 297 27.52 -12.28 -10.24
C ILE A 297 28.64 -11.49 -9.56
N ASN A 298 28.88 -11.75 -8.27
CA ASN A 298 29.91 -11.07 -7.49
C ASN A 298 31.33 -11.50 -7.92
N THR A 299 31.54 -12.76 -8.31
CA THR A 299 32.80 -13.25 -8.88
C THR A 299 33.06 -12.60 -10.24
N MET A 300 32.07 -12.54 -11.12
CA MET A 300 32.20 -11.88 -12.42
C MET A 300 32.54 -10.38 -12.29
N ILE A 301 31.92 -9.67 -11.34
CA ILE A 301 32.25 -8.26 -11.06
C ILE A 301 33.70 -8.11 -10.57
N ARG A 302 34.22 -9.07 -9.79
CA ARG A 302 35.62 -9.08 -9.37
C ARG A 302 36.56 -9.38 -10.53
N GLU A 303 36.25 -10.39 -11.34
CA GLU A 303 37.04 -10.80 -12.51
C GLU A 303 37.13 -9.71 -13.57
N TRP A 304 36.06 -8.95 -13.77
CA TRP A 304 36.08 -7.76 -14.62
C TRP A 304 37.17 -6.76 -14.23
N VAL A 305 37.43 -6.62 -12.93
CA VAL A 305 38.47 -5.75 -12.38
C VAL A 305 39.84 -6.44 -12.40
N SER A 306 39.93 -7.68 -11.92
CA SER A 306 41.20 -8.38 -11.74
C SER A 306 41.77 -8.97 -13.03
N VAL A 307 40.94 -9.60 -13.85
CA VAL A 307 41.32 -10.24 -15.13
C VAL A 307 41.17 -9.26 -16.28
N GLY A 308 40.08 -8.49 -16.29
CA GLY A 308 39.82 -7.49 -17.33
C GLY A 308 40.63 -6.21 -17.18
N GLY A 309 41.26 -5.96 -16.02
CA GLY A 309 41.99 -4.72 -15.72
C GLY A 309 41.11 -3.46 -15.73
N ASN A 310 39.78 -3.62 -15.70
CA ASN A 310 38.85 -2.51 -15.88
C ASN A 310 38.59 -1.80 -14.55
N TYR A 311 38.51 -0.47 -14.61
CA TYR A 311 38.15 0.33 -13.43
C TYR A 311 36.68 0.14 -13.06
N LEU A 312 36.42 -0.19 -11.79
CA LEU A 312 35.09 -0.24 -11.20
C LEU A 312 34.83 1.02 -10.37
N PRO A 313 33.96 1.95 -10.82
CA PRO A 313 33.65 3.14 -10.04
C PRO A 313 32.92 2.77 -8.75
N PRO A 314 33.22 3.44 -7.61
CA PRO A 314 32.48 3.23 -6.36
C PRO A 314 31.00 3.62 -6.51
N GLN A 315 30.69 4.57 -7.41
CA GLN A 315 29.35 5.00 -7.74
C GLN A 315 29.21 5.20 -9.27
N PRO A 316 28.81 4.17 -10.03
CA PRO A 316 28.62 4.29 -11.46
C PRO A 316 27.43 5.19 -11.81
N TYR A 317 27.59 6.02 -12.84
CA TYR A 317 26.51 6.87 -13.38
C TYR A 317 25.39 6.04 -14.03
N ARG A 318 25.74 4.92 -14.69
CA ARG A 318 24.78 3.97 -15.30
C ARG A 318 25.02 2.54 -14.84
N PRO A 319 24.52 2.15 -13.65
CA PRO A 319 24.81 0.85 -13.07
C PRO A 319 24.27 -0.34 -13.89
N HIS A 320 23.07 -0.21 -14.49
CA HIS A 320 22.53 -1.23 -15.40
C HIS A 320 23.38 -1.40 -16.66
N GLY A 321 23.87 -0.28 -17.21
CA GLY A 321 24.75 -0.31 -18.38
C GLY A 321 26.11 -0.92 -18.08
N LEU A 322 26.68 -0.59 -16.91
CA LEU A 322 27.92 -1.19 -16.42
C LEU A 322 27.78 -2.70 -16.29
N LEU A 323 26.77 -3.18 -15.56
CA LEU A 323 26.58 -4.62 -15.36
C LEU A 323 26.34 -5.34 -16.70
N GLY A 324 25.60 -4.72 -17.62
CA GLY A 324 25.43 -5.25 -18.98
C GLY A 324 26.73 -5.31 -19.78
N ALA A 325 27.64 -4.34 -19.61
CA ALA A 325 28.97 -4.37 -20.22
C ALA A 325 29.84 -5.49 -19.64
N ILE A 326 29.74 -5.73 -18.33
CA ILE A 326 30.45 -6.84 -17.68
C ILE A 326 29.96 -8.19 -18.22
N PHE A 327 28.63 -8.39 -18.31
CA PHE A 327 28.07 -9.61 -18.92
C PHE A 327 28.48 -9.79 -20.38
N LYS A 328 28.55 -8.70 -21.14
CA LYS A 328 28.99 -8.75 -22.54
C LYS A 328 30.46 -9.15 -22.67
N TRP A 329 31.32 -8.72 -21.74
CA TRP A 329 32.73 -9.10 -21.72
C TRP A 329 32.94 -10.56 -21.34
N HIS A 330 32.16 -11.05 -20.38
CA HIS A 330 32.17 -12.47 -20.02
C HIS A 330 31.77 -13.36 -21.21
N GLY A 331 30.82 -12.89 -22.04
CA GLY A 331 30.49 -13.48 -23.33
C GLY A 331 29.63 -14.74 -23.23
N ASP A 332 30.16 -15.82 -22.65
CA ASP A 332 29.41 -17.08 -22.47
C ASP A 332 28.70 -17.11 -21.12
N LEU A 333 27.37 -17.16 -21.13
CA LEU A 333 26.55 -17.24 -19.91
C LEU A 333 26.33 -18.68 -19.42
N SER A 334 26.77 -19.68 -20.21
CA SER A 334 26.69 -21.09 -19.84
C SER A 334 27.80 -21.49 -18.88
N ASP A 335 28.96 -20.83 -18.99
CA ASP A 335 30.06 -20.98 -18.05
C ASP A 335 29.76 -20.18 -16.77
N ARG A 336 29.70 -20.89 -15.65
CA ARG A 336 29.27 -20.32 -14.37
C ARG A 336 30.51 -20.11 -13.48
N PRO A 337 30.93 -18.86 -13.23
CA PRO A 337 32.24 -18.57 -12.69
C PRO A 337 32.48 -19.09 -11.27
N ALA A 338 31.45 -19.22 -10.42
CA ALA A 338 31.60 -19.80 -9.08
C ALA A 338 31.32 -21.31 -9.01
N ALA A 339 31.02 -21.99 -10.13
CA ALA A 339 30.63 -23.40 -10.12
C ALA A 339 31.74 -24.32 -9.58
N ALA A 340 33.00 -24.06 -9.95
CA ALA A 340 34.15 -24.84 -9.46
C ALA A 340 34.36 -24.67 -7.95
N ALA A 341 34.24 -23.43 -7.44
CA ALA A 341 34.32 -23.14 -6.01
C ALA A 341 33.16 -23.75 -5.22
N ASP A 342 31.93 -23.71 -5.77
CA ASP A 342 30.76 -24.34 -5.15
C ASP A 342 30.90 -25.88 -5.09
N ALA A 343 31.48 -26.51 -6.12
CA ALA A 343 31.76 -27.94 -6.13
C ALA A 343 32.79 -28.34 -5.05
N GLN A 344 33.84 -27.54 -4.88
CA GLN A 344 34.84 -27.74 -3.82
C GLN A 344 34.22 -27.57 -2.42
N ALA A 345 33.39 -26.55 -2.23
CA ALA A 345 32.70 -26.30 -0.96
C ALA A 345 31.71 -27.43 -0.61
N ALA A 346 30.98 -27.93 -1.61
CA ALA A 346 30.07 -29.07 -1.43
C ALA A 346 30.81 -30.36 -1.06
N ALA A 347 31.98 -30.61 -1.67
CA ALA A 347 32.84 -31.73 -1.30
C ALA A 347 33.36 -31.60 0.15
N HIS A 348 33.73 -30.40 0.57
CA HIS A 348 34.17 -30.14 1.95
C HIS A 348 33.03 -30.36 2.97
N LEU A 349 31.83 -29.85 2.68
CA LEU A 349 30.65 -30.09 3.53
C LEU A 349 30.29 -31.57 3.62
N ALA A 350 30.36 -32.31 2.51
CA ALA A 350 30.12 -33.74 2.51
C ALA A 350 31.15 -34.49 3.38
N ALA A 351 32.42 -34.08 3.34
CA ALA A 351 33.48 -34.62 4.20
C ALA A 351 33.23 -34.31 5.68
N GLU A 352 32.83 -33.07 6.01
CA GLU A 352 32.48 -32.68 7.39
C GLU A 352 31.25 -33.44 7.91
N GLN A 353 30.22 -33.61 7.08
CA GLN A 353 29.03 -34.38 7.43
C GLN A 353 29.38 -35.86 7.66
N ALA A 354 30.22 -36.44 6.81
CA ALA A 354 30.71 -37.81 6.99
C ALA A 354 31.52 -37.95 8.29
N HIS A 355 32.39 -36.98 8.59
CA HIS A 355 33.15 -36.95 9.83
C HIS A 355 32.24 -36.83 11.07
N THR A 356 31.24 -35.94 11.01
CA THR A 356 30.27 -35.76 12.10
C THR A 356 29.43 -37.03 12.30
N ALA A 357 28.98 -37.67 11.22
CA ALA A 357 28.22 -38.91 11.28
C ALA A 357 29.05 -40.05 11.86
N ALA A 358 30.34 -40.16 11.49
CA ALA A 358 31.26 -41.12 12.08
C ALA A 358 31.46 -40.87 13.59
N TYR A 359 31.66 -39.61 13.99
CA TYR A 359 31.79 -39.23 15.40
C TYR A 359 30.52 -39.54 16.22
N ILE A 360 29.33 -39.28 15.66
CA ILE A 360 28.05 -39.64 16.29
C ILE A 360 27.92 -41.17 16.41
N ALA A 361 28.33 -41.93 15.40
CA ALA A 361 28.30 -43.38 15.44
C ALA A 361 29.27 -43.95 16.49
N GLU A 362 30.45 -43.35 16.66
CA GLU A 362 31.39 -43.70 17.73
C GLU A 362 30.82 -43.41 19.13
N LEU A 363 30.18 -42.26 19.33
CA LEU A 363 29.52 -41.91 20.60
C LEU A 363 28.37 -42.86 20.95
N HIS A 364 27.63 -43.32 19.95
CA HIS A 364 26.52 -44.26 20.12
C HIS A 364 26.94 -45.73 20.03
N ALA A 365 28.25 -46.02 19.92
CA ALA A 365 28.74 -47.38 19.92
C ALA A 365 28.35 -48.06 21.25
N PRO A 366 27.65 -49.22 21.23
CA PRO A 366 27.22 -49.88 22.45
C PRO A 366 28.44 -50.33 23.25
N ILE A 367 28.63 -49.74 24.43
CA ILE A 367 29.63 -50.21 25.38
C ILE A 367 29.19 -51.62 25.82
N PRO A 368 29.98 -52.67 25.58
CA PRO A 368 29.58 -54.02 25.96
C PRO A 368 29.41 -54.10 27.47
N ALA A 369 28.20 -54.42 27.93
CA ALA A 369 27.92 -54.57 29.36
C ALA A 369 28.83 -55.64 29.98
N ALA A 370 29.50 -55.27 31.07
CA ALA A 370 30.35 -56.16 31.85
C ALA A 370 29.59 -57.47 32.18
N PRO A 371 30.28 -58.62 32.21
CA PRO A 371 29.64 -59.93 32.42
C PRO A 371 28.79 -59.96 33.71
N GLU A 372 29.18 -59.21 34.73
CA GLU A 372 28.47 -59.07 36.00
C GLU A 372 27.09 -58.41 35.83
N HIS A 373 26.98 -57.32 35.05
CA HIS A 373 25.70 -56.67 34.77
C HIS A 373 24.75 -57.58 33.99
N ARG A 374 25.28 -58.41 33.08
CA ARG A 374 24.48 -59.42 32.36
C ARG A 374 23.98 -60.52 33.30
N ALA A 375 24.80 -60.95 34.26
CA ALA A 375 24.38 -61.93 35.26
C ALA A 375 23.28 -61.37 36.18
N ALA A 376 23.43 -60.13 36.65
CA ALA A 376 22.44 -59.46 37.50
C ALA A 376 21.09 -59.28 36.79
N ALA A 377 21.10 -58.84 35.52
CA ALA A 377 19.87 -58.68 34.74
C ALA A 377 19.14 -60.02 34.50
N ARG A 378 19.89 -61.12 34.28
CA ARG A 378 19.32 -62.47 34.16
C ARG A 378 18.71 -62.94 35.48
N ALA A 379 19.37 -62.71 36.60
CA ALA A 379 18.85 -63.05 37.92
C ALA A 379 17.53 -62.31 38.21
N ALA A 380 17.48 -61.01 37.94
CA ALA A 380 16.27 -60.19 38.11
C ALA A 380 15.11 -60.66 37.23
N PHE A 381 15.38 -61.09 35.99
CA PHE A 381 14.35 -61.64 35.10
C PHE A 381 13.78 -62.96 35.63
N VAL A 382 14.65 -63.85 36.12
CA VAL A 382 14.23 -65.13 36.72
C VAL A 382 13.39 -64.90 37.97
N GLU A 383 13.73 -63.91 38.80
CA GLU A 383 12.92 -63.52 39.95
C GLU A 383 11.55 -62.97 39.54
N ALA A 384 11.49 -62.12 38.52
CA ALA A 384 10.23 -61.59 37.99
C ALA A 384 9.32 -62.71 37.43
N GLU A 385 9.88 -63.69 36.72
CA GLU A 385 9.12 -64.86 36.26
C GLU A 385 8.59 -65.71 37.42
N ARG A 386 9.41 -65.92 38.47
CA ARG A 386 8.98 -66.64 39.68
C ARG A 386 7.84 -65.90 40.38
N HIS A 387 7.94 -64.58 40.48
CA HIS A 387 6.88 -63.75 41.06
C HIS A 387 5.59 -63.85 40.27
N ARG A 388 5.68 -63.83 38.93
CA ARG A 388 4.53 -63.95 38.03
C ARG A 388 3.84 -65.31 38.09
N LYS A 389 4.60 -66.39 38.26
CA LYS A 389 4.07 -67.76 38.45
C LYS A 389 3.46 -68.00 39.83
N ARG A 390 3.77 -67.18 40.84
CA ARG A 390 3.16 -67.23 42.18
C ARG A 390 1.85 -66.45 42.28
N THR A 391 1.61 -65.54 41.34
CA THR A 391 0.42 -64.68 41.29
C THR A 391 -0.71 -65.23 40.40
N TRP A 392 -0.54 -66.44 39.86
CA TRP A 392 -1.56 -67.27 39.21
C TRP A 392 -1.74 -68.54 40.05
#